data_AF-A2EKB6-F1
#
_entry.id   AF-A2EKB6-F1
#
_cell.length_a   1.000
_cell.length_b   1.000
_cell.length_c   1.000
_cell.angle_alpha   90.00
_cell.angle_beta   90.00
_cell.angle_gamma   90.00
#
_symmetry.space_group_name_H-M   'P 1'
#
loop_
_entity.id
_entity.type
_entity.pdbx_description
1 polymer ?
#
loop_
_entity_poly.entity_id
_entity_poly.type
_entity_poly.pdbx_seq_one_letter_code
_entity_poly.pdbx_strand_id
1 'polypeptide(L)'
;MSEELLPEDEKIVIGDDEPDKPEGIPFNEDADTQVIQESKSSFTLSGMNSPRCRQQIADFTENKTLPPLFERQKVAQYVKRCQIDAMSEGRYKEAEKYYNLFHEFIDACRNSVDDSSRKTEQEEYYQQIQQLEDQLWQINEQFKMQKRKLNEEKEKMSAQVNQTYQQKVESFIKKWESDNALVSFSRPSYQLTQLRDREKALIRNKEWKQATNLKSVADHLEAEETKKAQQRAQEACQKERDKIEIEYRKKLAEVDHRLDYAKTKIEKRHQDMLYPINSRISKLQSDIKNAGTGLTAEQIRAKNVASIAEASATLTPRTRTKLKQIKDRQVQSKLKLHGVTDSQTQKTTARVHLVIPSFADTPVK
;
A
#
# COMPACT_ATOMS: atom_id res chain seq x y z
N MET A 1 -21.43 27.27 -40.70
CA MET A 1 -20.35 26.97 -39.73
C MET A 1 -20.76 27.69 -38.46
N SER A 2 -21.54 27.00 -37.64
CA SER A 2 -22.07 27.53 -36.40
C SER A 2 -21.21 26.89 -35.31
N GLU A 3 -20.41 27.73 -34.66
CA GLU A 3 -19.56 27.37 -33.53
C GLU A 3 -20.48 27.07 -32.36
N GLU A 4 -20.82 25.78 -32.23
CA GLU A 4 -21.64 25.24 -31.16
C GLU A 4 -20.78 25.27 -29.89
N LEU A 5 -20.96 26.35 -29.10
CA LEU A 5 -20.37 26.50 -27.78
C LEU A 5 -20.69 25.23 -26.98
N LEU A 6 -19.63 24.46 -26.70
CA LEU A 6 -19.68 23.41 -25.70
C LEU A 6 -20.18 24.03 -24.39
N PRO A 7 -21.13 23.39 -23.70
CA PRO A 7 -21.57 23.86 -22.40
C PRO A 7 -20.32 23.94 -21.51
N GLU A 8 -20.05 25.14 -21.01
CA GLU A 8 -18.99 25.39 -20.05
C GLU A 8 -19.08 24.34 -18.97
N ASP A 9 -17.95 23.69 -18.71
CA ASP A 9 -17.77 22.71 -17.66
C ASP A 9 -18.53 23.18 -16.42
N GLU A 10 -19.66 22.54 -16.11
CA GLU A 10 -20.20 22.51 -14.76
C GLU A 10 -19.07 21.94 -13.92
N LYS A 11 -18.26 22.85 -13.37
CA LYS A 11 -17.39 22.60 -12.24
C LYS A 11 -18.32 21.97 -11.22
N ILE A 12 -18.27 20.65 -11.15
CA ILE A 12 -18.64 19.90 -9.96
C ILE A 12 -17.75 20.51 -8.89
N VAL A 13 -18.29 21.53 -8.21
CA VAL A 13 -17.80 22.00 -6.93
C VAL A 13 -17.95 20.78 -6.06
N ILE A 14 -16.88 19.99 -6.00
CA ILE A 14 -16.65 19.07 -4.91
C ILE A 14 -16.62 20.02 -3.72
N GLY A 15 -17.74 20.13 -3.02
CA GLY A 15 -17.78 20.82 -1.75
C GLY A 15 -16.64 20.22 -0.94
N ASP A 16 -15.69 21.07 -0.60
CA ASP A 16 -14.80 20.82 0.51
C ASP A 16 -15.70 20.76 1.75
N ASP A 17 -16.38 19.63 1.94
CA ASP A 17 -16.92 19.22 3.23
C ASP A 17 -15.68 18.98 4.09
N GLU A 18 -15.13 20.10 4.58
CA GLU A 18 -14.17 20.17 5.65
C GLU A 18 -14.78 19.35 6.79
N PRO A 19 -14.21 18.18 7.14
CA PRO A 19 -14.77 17.35 8.18
C PRO A 19 -14.82 18.18 9.45
N ASP A 20 -16.03 18.31 10.02
CA ASP A 20 -16.32 19.00 11.27
C ASP A 20 -15.16 18.80 12.23
N LYS A 21 -14.43 19.90 12.48
CA LYS A 21 -13.48 19.97 13.58
C LYS A 21 -14.22 19.48 14.81
N PRO A 22 -13.74 18.43 15.51
CA PRO A 22 -14.35 18.04 16.77
C PRO A 22 -14.29 19.25 17.69
N GLU A 23 -15.47 19.78 18.03
CA GLU A 23 -15.62 20.80 19.05
C GLU A 23 -14.87 20.34 20.29
N GLY A 24 -13.98 21.22 20.77
CA GLY A 24 -13.05 20.92 21.84
C GLY A 24 -13.77 20.32 23.03
N ILE A 25 -13.37 19.10 23.39
CA ILE A 25 -13.66 18.54 24.70
C ILE A 25 -13.09 19.55 25.71
N PRO A 26 -13.91 20.14 26.60
CA PRO A 26 -13.39 21.02 27.63
C PRO A 26 -12.40 20.25 28.48
N PHE A 27 -11.15 20.69 28.44
CA PHE A 27 -10.06 20.19 29.27
C PHE A 27 -10.41 20.55 30.72
N ASN A 28 -10.92 19.56 31.46
CA ASN A 28 -11.29 19.71 32.85
C ASN A 28 -9.99 19.72 33.66
N GLU A 29 -9.53 20.92 34.03
CA GLU A 29 -8.25 21.18 34.72
C GLU A 29 -8.27 20.83 36.22
N ASP A 30 -9.40 20.34 36.74
CA ASP A 30 -9.60 20.08 38.16
C ASP A 30 -9.86 18.59 38.44
N ALA A 31 -8.78 17.78 38.44
CA ALA A 31 -8.81 16.47 39.05
C ALA A 31 -7.47 16.13 39.72
N ASP A 32 -7.49 16.23 41.04
CA ASP A 32 -6.70 15.42 41.98
C ASP A 32 -5.17 15.48 41.84
N THR A 33 -4.62 16.60 42.35
CA THR A 33 -3.30 16.56 42.99
C THR A 33 -3.40 15.72 44.28
N GLN A 34 -3.43 14.40 44.15
CA GLN A 34 -3.15 13.52 45.27
C GLN A 34 -1.67 13.67 45.61
N VAL A 35 -1.44 14.25 46.79
CA VAL A 35 -0.17 14.31 47.48
C VAL A 35 0.39 12.89 47.58
N ILE A 36 1.28 12.54 46.65
CA ILE A 36 2.15 11.37 46.78
C ILE A 36 3.08 11.70 47.95
N GLN A 37 2.72 11.21 49.14
CA GLN A 37 3.65 11.13 50.25
C GLN A 37 4.83 10.27 49.80
N GLU A 38 5.94 10.95 49.49
CA GLU A 38 7.25 10.35 49.30
C GLU A 38 7.63 9.59 50.57
N SER A 39 7.28 8.31 50.62
CA SER A 39 7.92 7.36 51.48
C SER A 39 9.36 7.22 50.97
N LYS A 40 10.24 8.08 51.50
CA LYS A 40 11.70 7.95 51.41
C LYS A 40 12.11 6.68 52.13
N SER A 41 11.86 5.56 51.46
CA SER A 41 12.50 4.28 51.71
C SER A 41 13.98 4.52 51.51
N SER A 42 14.70 4.60 52.63
CA SER A 42 16.15 4.64 52.66
C SER A 42 16.65 3.32 52.08
N PHE A 43 16.90 3.34 50.77
CA PHE A 43 17.56 2.27 50.03
C PHE A 43 19.00 2.18 50.52
N THR A 44 19.18 1.51 51.66
CA THR A 44 20.49 1.23 52.22
C THR A 44 21.18 0.25 51.27
N LEU A 45 22.27 0.72 50.64
CA LEU A 45 23.16 -0.06 49.76
C LEU A 45 23.92 -1.19 50.50
N SER A 46 23.40 -1.66 51.64
CA SER A 46 24.09 -2.53 52.61
C SER A 46 23.65 -4.00 52.51
N GLY A 47 23.37 -4.47 51.29
CA GLY A 47 22.94 -5.85 51.02
C GLY A 47 23.63 -6.49 49.82
N MET A 48 24.90 -6.18 49.54
CA MET A 48 25.61 -6.72 48.34
C MET A 48 25.96 -8.22 48.41
N ASN A 49 25.65 -8.89 49.52
CA ASN A 49 25.72 -10.35 49.69
C ASN A 49 24.31 -10.93 49.93
N SER A 50 23.31 -10.41 49.23
CA SER A 50 21.92 -10.84 49.44
C SER A 50 21.75 -12.31 49.02
N PRO A 51 21.20 -13.19 49.88
CA PRO A 51 20.81 -14.56 49.53
C PRO A 51 19.98 -14.64 48.23
N ARG A 52 19.26 -13.55 47.91
CA ARG A 52 18.48 -13.38 46.69
C ARG A 52 19.30 -13.46 45.41
N CYS A 53 20.49 -12.85 45.36
CA CYS A 53 21.36 -12.92 44.18
C CYS A 53 21.87 -14.35 43.95
N ARG A 54 22.12 -15.08 45.04
CA ARG A 54 22.53 -16.49 44.98
C ARG A 54 21.42 -17.38 44.43
N GLN A 55 20.19 -17.17 44.89
CA GLN A 55 19.02 -17.90 44.39
C GLN A 55 18.80 -17.62 42.90
N GLN A 56 18.84 -16.36 42.48
CA GLN A 56 18.67 -15.97 41.08
C GLN A 56 19.73 -16.55 40.15
N ILE A 57 20.96 -16.72 40.65
CA ILE A 57 22.01 -17.40 39.89
C ILE A 57 21.73 -18.90 39.80
N ALA A 58 21.28 -19.52 40.89
CA ALA A 58 20.87 -20.92 40.87
C ALA A 58 19.73 -21.16 39.88
N ASP A 59 18.71 -20.30 39.91
CA ASP A 59 17.56 -20.31 39.00
C ASP A 59 18.02 -20.13 37.54
N PHE A 60 18.96 -19.21 37.28
CA PHE A 60 19.53 -19.03 35.95
C PHE A 60 20.35 -20.26 35.51
N THR A 61 21.10 -20.90 36.41
CA THR A 61 21.88 -22.09 36.05
C THR A 61 21.00 -23.31 35.77
N GLU A 62 19.91 -23.48 36.51
CA GLU A 62 19.02 -24.65 36.43
C GLU A 62 17.94 -24.46 35.35
N ASN A 63 17.29 -23.29 35.33
CA ASN A 63 16.10 -23.03 34.51
C ASN A 63 16.34 -22.02 33.39
N LYS A 64 17.53 -21.39 33.31
CA LYS A 64 17.84 -20.28 32.39
C LYS A 64 16.86 -19.11 32.50
N THR A 65 16.20 -18.95 33.66
CA THR A 65 15.29 -17.84 33.92
C THR A 65 16.08 -16.58 34.26
N LEU A 66 15.76 -15.48 33.57
CA LEU A 66 16.44 -14.21 33.79
C LEU A 66 15.81 -13.46 34.98
N PRO A 67 16.63 -12.87 35.86
CA PRO A 67 16.17 -11.95 36.88
C PRO A 67 15.45 -10.74 36.27
N PRO A 68 14.55 -10.07 37.04
CA PRO A 68 13.88 -8.86 36.59
C PRO A 68 14.90 -7.74 36.29
N LEU A 69 14.57 -6.86 35.35
CA LEU A 69 15.49 -5.86 34.76
C LEU A 69 16.29 -5.06 35.82
N PHE A 70 15.63 -4.65 36.91
CA PHE A 70 16.24 -3.87 38.00
C PHE A 70 17.24 -4.65 38.87
N GLU A 71 17.28 -5.98 38.79
CA GLU A 71 18.17 -6.85 39.58
C GLU A 71 19.34 -7.39 38.78
N ARG A 72 19.24 -7.39 37.44
CA ARG A 72 20.27 -7.94 36.54
C ARG A 72 21.66 -7.35 36.80
N GLN A 73 21.76 -6.04 37.06
CA GLN A 73 23.04 -5.39 37.37
C GLN A 73 23.64 -5.90 38.68
N LYS A 74 22.82 -6.09 39.72
CA LYS A 74 23.27 -6.57 41.04
C LYS A 74 23.74 -8.02 40.95
N VAL A 75 23.00 -8.86 40.21
CA VAL A 75 23.35 -10.26 39.96
C VAL A 75 24.67 -10.35 39.18
N ALA A 76 24.82 -9.57 38.11
CA ALA A 76 26.06 -9.52 37.33
C ALA A 76 27.28 -9.12 38.18
N GLN A 77 27.14 -8.09 39.04
CA GLN A 77 28.19 -7.69 39.98
C GLN A 77 28.52 -8.78 41.00
N TYR A 78 27.51 -9.51 41.49
CA TYR A 78 27.71 -10.61 42.42
C TYR A 78 28.48 -11.77 41.77
N VAL A 79 28.13 -12.18 40.54
CA VAL A 79 28.87 -13.22 39.80
C VAL A 79 30.34 -12.83 39.61
N LYS A 80 30.61 -11.57 39.20
CA LYS A 80 31.99 -11.05 39.06
C LYS A 80 32.76 -11.04 40.38
N ARG A 81 32.08 -10.77 41.49
CA ARG A 81 32.71 -10.82 42.80
C ARG A 81 33.06 -12.26 43.20
N CYS A 82 32.15 -13.21 43.01
CA CYS A 82 32.43 -14.63 43.23
C CYS A 82 33.60 -15.13 42.39
N GLN A 83 33.68 -14.69 41.12
CA GLN A 83 34.82 -14.95 40.25
C GLN A 83 36.14 -14.48 40.89
N ILE A 84 36.19 -13.23 41.37
CA ILE A 84 37.41 -12.61 41.90
C ILE A 84 37.79 -13.18 43.27
N ASP A 85 36.81 -13.50 44.10
CA ASP A 85 37.02 -14.18 45.37
C ASP A 85 37.64 -15.58 45.13
N ALA A 86 37.10 -16.36 44.18
CA ALA A 86 37.68 -17.65 43.77
C ALA A 86 39.11 -17.52 43.20
N MET A 87 39.38 -16.48 42.40
CA MET A 87 40.74 -16.19 41.91
C MET A 87 41.70 -15.85 43.05
N SER A 88 41.24 -15.08 44.05
CA SER A 88 42.06 -14.64 45.18
C SER A 88 42.50 -15.79 46.09
N GLU A 89 41.66 -16.82 46.17
CA GLU A 89 41.87 -18.03 46.97
C GLU A 89 42.62 -19.14 46.22
N GLY A 90 42.93 -18.94 44.93
CA GLY A 90 43.61 -19.95 44.10
C GLY A 90 42.70 -21.05 43.56
N ARG A 91 41.37 -20.90 43.64
CA ARG A 91 40.37 -21.84 43.10
C ARG A 91 40.07 -21.56 41.63
N TYR A 92 41.05 -21.80 40.75
CA TYR A 92 40.98 -21.38 39.34
C TYR A 92 39.83 -22.02 38.53
N LYS A 93 39.52 -23.31 38.77
CA LYS A 93 38.42 -24.00 38.08
C LYS A 93 37.06 -23.37 38.39
N GLU A 94 36.86 -22.90 39.62
CA GLU A 94 35.62 -22.22 40.00
C GLU A 94 35.56 -20.81 39.42
N ALA A 95 36.69 -20.10 39.40
CA ALA A 95 36.77 -18.80 38.74
C ALA A 95 36.41 -18.87 37.25
N GLU A 96 36.86 -19.91 36.55
CA GLU A 96 36.49 -20.16 35.14
C GLU A 96 34.98 -20.43 34.99
N LYS A 97 34.38 -21.23 35.88
CA LYS A 97 32.92 -21.44 35.88
C LYS A 97 32.16 -20.13 36.05
N TYR A 98 32.55 -19.29 37.01
CA TYR A 98 31.91 -17.98 37.22
C TYR A 98 32.15 -17.01 36.05
N TYR A 99 33.28 -17.13 35.37
CA TYR A 99 33.56 -16.36 34.15
C TYR A 99 32.61 -16.74 33.02
N ASN A 100 32.49 -18.02 32.69
CA ASN A 100 31.59 -18.51 31.64
C ASN A 100 30.14 -18.18 31.98
N LEU A 101 29.73 -18.42 33.23
CA LEU A 101 28.41 -18.08 33.73
C LEU A 101 28.10 -16.58 33.60
N PHE A 102 29.06 -15.71 33.88
CA PHE A 102 28.89 -14.27 33.69
C PHE A 102 28.65 -13.93 32.22
N HIS A 103 29.43 -14.50 31.30
CA HIS A 103 29.25 -14.25 29.87
C HIS A 103 27.91 -14.76 29.36
N GLU A 104 27.55 -16.01 29.69
CA GLU A 104 26.23 -16.57 29.36
C GLU A 104 25.09 -15.70 29.91
N PHE A 105 25.22 -15.20 31.15
CA PHE A 105 24.23 -14.34 31.77
C PHE A 105 24.09 -12.99 31.06
N ILE A 106 25.21 -12.36 30.69
CA ILE A 106 25.20 -11.09 29.96
C ILE A 106 24.61 -11.29 28.56
N ASP A 107 24.98 -12.36 27.86
CA ASP A 107 24.45 -12.65 26.53
C ASP A 107 22.95 -12.95 26.58
N ALA A 108 22.49 -13.72 27.58
CA ALA A 108 21.06 -13.95 27.79
C ALA A 108 20.31 -12.65 28.12
N CYS A 109 20.90 -11.76 28.94
CA CYS A 109 20.32 -10.44 29.20
C CYS A 109 20.19 -9.61 27.92
N ARG A 110 21.23 -9.58 27.07
CA ARG A 110 21.25 -8.87 25.79
C ARG A 110 20.15 -9.41 24.86
N ASN A 111 20.13 -10.73 24.66
CA ASN A 111 19.12 -11.38 23.81
C ASN A 111 17.69 -11.11 24.29
N SER A 112 17.44 -11.10 25.61
CA SER A 112 16.09 -10.83 26.13
C SER A 112 15.60 -9.41 25.86
N VAL A 113 16.51 -8.42 25.88
CA VAL A 113 16.16 -7.03 25.57
C VAL A 113 15.91 -6.91 24.07
N ASP A 114 16.81 -7.47 23.25
CA ASP A 114 16.68 -7.47 21.80
C ASP A 114 15.38 -8.17 21.35
N ASP A 115 15.02 -9.29 21.96
CA ASP A 115 13.77 -10.02 21.67
C ASP A 115 12.53 -9.20 22.06
N SER A 116 12.57 -8.51 23.21
CA SER A 116 11.46 -7.64 23.62
C SER A 116 11.28 -6.45 22.68
N SER A 117 12.37 -5.80 22.27
CA SER A 117 12.35 -4.69 21.31
C SER A 117 11.92 -5.15 19.92
N ARG A 118 12.33 -6.34 19.48
CA ARG A 118 11.88 -6.93 18.21
C ARG A 118 10.37 -7.20 18.20
N LYS A 119 9.82 -7.70 19.31
CA LYS A 119 8.38 -7.93 19.45
C LYS A 119 7.59 -6.63 19.37
N THR A 120 8.01 -5.59 20.11
CA THR A 120 7.35 -4.28 20.05
C THR A 120 7.42 -3.67 18.65
N GLU A 121 8.57 -3.75 17.97
CA GLU A 121 8.73 -3.27 16.60
C GLU A 121 7.82 -4.05 15.61
N GLN A 122 7.73 -5.37 15.77
CA GLN A 122 6.81 -6.19 14.96
C GLN A 122 5.35 -5.81 15.21
N GLU A 123 4.95 -5.61 16.46
CA GLU A 123 3.60 -5.17 16.82
C GLU A 123 3.27 -3.81 16.19
N GLU A 124 4.21 -2.86 16.19
CA GLU A 124 4.06 -1.56 15.51
C GLU A 124 3.87 -1.73 13.99
N TYR A 125 4.64 -2.60 13.34
CA TYR A 125 4.45 -2.89 11.91
C TYR A 125 3.10 -3.54 11.62
N TYR A 126 2.61 -4.45 12.48
CA TYR A 126 1.28 -5.03 12.32
C TYR A 126 0.17 -3.99 12.46
N GLN A 127 0.27 -3.08 13.44
CA GLN A 127 -0.68 -1.98 13.59
C GLN A 127 -0.68 -1.06 12.36
N GLN A 128 0.49 -0.73 11.82
CA GLN A 128 0.59 0.06 10.58
C GLN A 128 -0.02 -0.66 9.38
N ILE A 129 0.20 -1.97 9.23
CA ILE A 129 -0.43 -2.76 8.17
C ILE A 129 -1.95 -2.72 8.30
N GLN A 130 -2.48 -2.94 9.50
CA GLN A 130 -3.93 -2.91 9.74
C GLN A 130 -4.54 -1.56 9.37
N GLN A 131 -3.90 -0.44 9.75
CA GLN A 131 -4.36 0.90 9.36
C GLN A 131 -4.36 1.10 7.84
N LEU A 132 -3.34 0.59 7.13
CA LEU A 132 -3.28 0.67 5.67
C LEU A 132 -4.34 -0.23 5.01
N GLU A 133 -4.65 -1.39 5.59
CA GLU A 133 -5.72 -2.28 5.13
C GLU A 133 -7.10 -1.62 5.29
N ASP A 134 -7.34 -0.96 6.41
CA ASP A 134 -8.58 -0.18 6.63
C ASP A 134 -8.70 0.97 5.62
N GLN A 135 -7.59 1.67 5.33
CA GLN A 135 -7.55 2.70 4.28
C GLN A 135 -7.85 2.12 2.89
N LEU A 136 -7.28 0.97 2.53
CA LEU A 136 -7.59 0.28 1.28
C LEU A 136 -9.08 -0.07 1.18
N TRP A 137 -9.66 -0.56 2.28
CA TRP A 137 -11.08 -0.88 2.33
C TRP A 137 -11.95 0.35 2.09
N GLN A 138 -11.66 1.47 2.76
CA GLN A 138 -12.37 2.74 2.57
C GLN A 138 -12.29 3.24 1.13
N ILE A 139 -11.09 3.23 0.54
CA ILE A 139 -10.86 3.60 -0.86
C ILE A 139 -11.72 2.71 -1.78
N ASN A 140 -11.69 1.40 -1.59
CA ASN A 140 -12.43 0.46 -2.42
C ASN A 140 -13.96 0.68 -2.35
N GLU A 141 -14.52 0.92 -1.17
CA GLU A 141 -15.95 1.23 -1.04
C GLU A 141 -16.32 2.57 -1.68
N GLN A 142 -15.48 3.61 -1.54
CA GLN A 142 -15.70 4.88 -2.24
C GLN A 142 -15.72 4.70 -3.77
N PHE A 143 -14.78 3.94 -4.34
CA PHE A 143 -14.74 3.68 -5.78
C PHE A 143 -15.90 2.82 -6.26
N LYS A 144 -16.36 1.86 -5.45
CA LYS A 144 -17.56 1.07 -5.74
C LYS A 144 -18.81 1.95 -5.77
N MET A 145 -18.93 2.91 -4.84
CA MET A 145 -20.01 3.90 -4.86
C MET A 145 -19.95 4.81 -6.10
N GLN A 146 -18.75 5.26 -6.49
CA GLN A 146 -18.58 6.04 -7.73
C GLN A 146 -18.99 5.25 -8.98
N LYS A 147 -18.62 3.97 -9.06
CA LYS A 147 -19.03 3.08 -10.16
C LYS A 147 -20.56 2.89 -10.22
N ARG A 148 -21.22 2.77 -9.07
CA ARG A 148 -22.70 2.71 -8.99
C ARG A 148 -23.33 3.99 -9.52
N LYS A 149 -22.88 5.16 -9.05
CA LYS A 149 -23.35 6.46 -9.54
C LYS A 149 -23.17 6.62 -11.05
N LEU A 150 -22.04 6.17 -11.60
CA LEU A 150 -21.80 6.20 -13.04
C LEU A 150 -22.79 5.32 -13.82
N ASN A 151 -23.15 4.15 -13.29
CA ASN A 151 -24.14 3.28 -13.91
C ASN A 151 -25.56 3.88 -13.84
N GLU A 152 -25.93 4.51 -12.73
CA GLU A 152 -27.20 5.24 -12.60
C GLU A 152 -27.26 6.41 -13.60
N GLU A 153 -26.16 7.15 -13.76
CA GLU A 153 -26.05 8.21 -14.77
C GLU A 153 -26.19 7.66 -16.20
N LYS A 154 -25.60 6.49 -16.48
CA LYS A 154 -25.76 5.78 -17.75
C LYS A 154 -27.22 5.48 -18.05
N GLU A 155 -27.93 4.88 -17.09
CA GLU A 155 -29.34 4.53 -17.25
C GLU A 155 -30.19 5.78 -17.49
N LYS A 156 -29.94 6.86 -16.73
CA LYS A 156 -30.64 8.13 -16.88
C LYS A 156 -30.41 8.77 -18.26
N MET A 157 -29.15 8.86 -18.72
CA MET A 157 -28.84 9.44 -20.03
C MET A 157 -29.42 8.59 -21.16
N SER A 158 -29.31 7.26 -21.08
CA SER A 158 -29.91 6.35 -22.06
C SER A 158 -31.42 6.49 -22.12
N ALA A 159 -32.10 6.56 -20.96
CA ALA A 159 -33.53 6.79 -20.89
C ALA A 159 -33.95 8.12 -21.54
N GLN A 160 -33.18 9.19 -21.33
CA GLN A 160 -33.42 10.48 -22.00
C GLN A 160 -33.27 10.39 -23.51
N VAL A 161 -32.20 9.75 -24.01
CA VAL A 161 -32.01 9.54 -25.46
C VAL A 161 -33.17 8.74 -26.04
N ASN A 162 -33.61 7.67 -25.37
CA ASN A 162 -34.75 6.85 -25.79
C ASN A 162 -36.06 7.65 -25.82
N GLN A 163 -36.32 8.47 -24.82
CA GLN A 163 -37.51 9.33 -24.78
C GLN A 163 -37.52 10.32 -25.94
N THR A 164 -36.39 10.99 -26.20
CA THR A 164 -36.29 11.92 -27.34
C THR A 164 -36.45 11.22 -28.69
N TYR A 165 -35.94 9.99 -28.81
CA TYR A 165 -36.15 9.16 -30.00
C TYR A 165 -37.62 8.80 -30.20
N GLN A 166 -38.31 8.37 -29.14
CA GLN A 166 -39.75 8.05 -29.20
C GLN A 166 -40.58 9.27 -29.63
N GLN A 167 -40.29 10.46 -29.09
CA GLN A 167 -40.95 11.70 -29.51
C GLN A 167 -40.68 12.05 -30.98
N LYS A 168 -39.44 11.85 -31.46
CA LYS A 168 -39.10 12.01 -32.88
C LYS A 168 -39.83 11.02 -33.78
N VAL A 169 -39.95 9.76 -33.36
CA VAL A 169 -40.69 8.73 -34.10
C VAL A 169 -42.18 9.05 -34.13
N GLU A 170 -42.77 9.48 -33.01
CA GLU A 170 -44.18 9.84 -32.94
C GLU A 170 -44.49 11.06 -33.82
N SER A 171 -43.66 12.10 -33.78
CA SER A 171 -43.80 13.27 -34.66
C SER A 171 -43.59 12.93 -36.14
N PHE A 172 -42.67 12.02 -36.44
CA PHE A 172 -42.47 11.48 -37.78
C PHE A 172 -43.73 10.74 -38.28
N ILE A 173 -44.32 9.87 -37.46
CA ILE A 173 -45.56 9.15 -37.80
C ILE A 173 -46.69 10.16 -38.07
N LYS A 174 -46.93 11.10 -37.14
CA LYS A 174 -47.97 12.14 -37.30
C LYS A 174 -47.79 12.97 -38.58
N LYS A 175 -46.55 13.28 -38.95
CA LYS A 175 -46.22 14.01 -40.17
C LYS A 175 -46.58 13.21 -41.42
N TRP A 176 -46.24 11.93 -41.47
CA TRP A 176 -46.47 11.07 -42.64
C TRP A 176 -47.87 10.46 -42.73
N GLU A 177 -48.62 10.45 -41.63
CA GLU A 177 -50.06 10.17 -41.61
C GLU A 177 -50.90 11.36 -42.12
N SER A 178 -50.36 12.58 -42.08
CA SER A 178 -51.06 13.76 -42.58
C SER A 178 -51.00 13.83 -44.12
N ASP A 179 -52.16 14.02 -44.74
CA ASP A 179 -52.28 14.25 -46.19
C ASP A 179 -51.37 15.37 -46.70
N ASN A 180 -51.09 16.37 -45.86
CA ASN A 180 -50.23 17.50 -46.20
C ASN A 180 -48.82 17.08 -46.65
N ALA A 181 -48.27 15.99 -46.08
CA ALA A 181 -46.95 15.50 -46.51
C ALA A 181 -47.01 14.90 -47.93
N LEU A 182 -48.12 14.25 -48.27
CA LEU A 182 -48.34 13.59 -49.56
C LEU A 182 -48.70 14.57 -50.68
N VAL A 183 -49.26 15.73 -50.35
CA VAL A 183 -49.58 16.80 -51.33
C VAL A 183 -48.37 17.21 -52.17
N SER A 184 -47.17 17.20 -51.58
CA SER A 184 -45.93 17.53 -52.31
C SER A 184 -45.59 16.54 -53.43
N PHE A 185 -46.07 15.29 -53.34
CA PHE A 185 -45.82 14.22 -54.30
C PHE A 185 -46.99 14.01 -55.27
N SER A 186 -48.19 14.50 -54.96
CA SER A 186 -49.42 14.28 -55.76
C SER A 186 -49.58 15.21 -56.96
N ARG A 187 -48.62 16.12 -57.21
CA ARG A 187 -48.71 17.07 -58.32
C ARG A 187 -48.66 16.34 -59.67
N PRO A 188 -49.71 16.41 -60.50
CA PRO A 188 -49.74 15.74 -61.80
C PRO A 188 -48.72 16.36 -62.75
N SER A 189 -48.25 15.58 -63.73
CA SER A 189 -47.38 16.13 -64.75
C SER A 189 -48.12 17.14 -65.62
N TYR A 190 -47.35 18.02 -66.25
CA TYR A 190 -47.88 18.95 -67.23
C TYR A 190 -48.57 18.24 -68.40
N GLN A 191 -48.05 17.08 -68.82
CA GLN A 191 -48.61 16.29 -69.92
C GLN A 191 -49.99 15.72 -69.55
N LEU A 192 -50.12 15.15 -68.36
CA LEU A 192 -51.42 14.65 -67.86
C LEU A 192 -52.43 15.79 -67.76
N THR A 193 -52.01 16.96 -67.24
CA THR A 193 -52.85 18.16 -67.13
C THR A 193 -53.34 18.61 -68.52
N GLN A 194 -52.45 18.67 -69.52
CA GLN A 194 -52.81 19.00 -70.89
C GLN A 194 -53.79 17.99 -71.52
N LEU A 195 -53.60 16.68 -71.30
CA LEU A 195 -54.51 15.66 -71.81
C LEU A 195 -55.90 15.83 -71.22
N ARG A 196 -56.01 16.07 -69.91
CA ARG A 196 -57.28 16.35 -69.23
C ARG A 196 -57.94 17.64 -69.69
N ASP A 197 -57.17 18.69 -69.97
CA ASP A 197 -57.71 19.96 -70.47
C ASP A 197 -58.24 19.83 -71.91
N ARG A 198 -57.52 19.09 -72.78
CA ARG A 198 -57.98 18.74 -74.13
C ARG A 198 -59.21 17.84 -74.09
N GLU A 199 -59.27 16.87 -73.19
CA GLU A 199 -60.43 16.01 -72.97
C GLU A 199 -61.67 16.85 -72.64
N LYS A 200 -61.55 17.76 -71.66
CA LYS A 200 -62.63 18.71 -71.30
C LYS A 200 -63.05 19.60 -72.46
N ALA A 201 -62.10 20.04 -73.30
CA ALA A 201 -62.40 20.83 -74.48
C ALA A 201 -63.22 20.04 -75.52
N LEU A 202 -62.84 18.79 -75.81
CA LEU A 202 -63.58 17.91 -76.73
C LEU A 202 -64.99 17.59 -76.22
N ILE A 203 -65.15 17.39 -74.91
CA ILE A 203 -66.45 17.20 -74.26
C ILE A 203 -67.34 18.43 -74.47
N ARG A 204 -66.81 19.65 -74.28
CA ARG A 204 -67.55 20.90 -74.54
C ARG A 204 -67.97 21.04 -76.01
N ASN A 205 -67.14 20.55 -76.92
CA ASN A 205 -67.42 20.53 -78.37
C ASN A 205 -68.32 19.37 -78.83
N LYS A 206 -68.75 18.48 -77.91
CA LYS A 206 -69.58 17.30 -78.19
C LYS A 206 -68.91 16.23 -79.06
N GLU A 207 -67.58 16.18 -79.08
CA GLU A 207 -66.80 15.18 -79.84
C GLU A 207 -66.52 13.91 -79.00
N TRP A 208 -67.56 13.13 -78.72
CA TRP A 208 -67.52 12.03 -77.74
C TRP A 208 -66.49 10.93 -78.04
N LYS A 209 -66.34 10.55 -79.31
CA LYS A 209 -65.42 9.45 -79.70
C LYS A 209 -63.97 9.81 -79.41
N GLN A 210 -63.55 11.03 -79.79
CA GLN A 210 -62.18 11.49 -79.55
C GLN A 210 -61.92 11.70 -78.06
N ALA A 211 -62.89 12.26 -77.32
CA ALA A 211 -62.80 12.41 -75.88
C ALA A 211 -62.58 11.04 -75.18
N THR A 212 -63.29 10.00 -75.61
CA THR A 212 -63.15 8.64 -75.05
C THR A 212 -61.74 8.08 -75.24
N ASN A 213 -61.17 8.25 -76.44
CA ASN A 213 -59.80 7.80 -76.73
C ASN A 213 -58.78 8.56 -75.87
N LEU A 214 -58.93 9.88 -75.76
CA LEU A 214 -58.03 10.73 -74.97
C LEU A 214 -58.12 10.42 -73.48
N LYS A 215 -59.33 10.13 -72.98
CA LYS A 215 -59.57 9.65 -71.62
C LYS A 215 -58.80 8.37 -71.32
N SER A 216 -58.87 7.36 -72.20
CA SER A 216 -58.14 6.11 -72.00
C SER A 216 -56.62 6.33 -71.91
N VAL A 217 -56.08 7.25 -72.70
CA VAL A 217 -54.65 7.60 -72.65
C VAL A 217 -54.31 8.35 -71.37
N ALA A 218 -55.16 9.31 -70.96
CA ALA A 218 -54.98 10.07 -69.72
C ALA A 218 -55.07 9.17 -68.48
N ASP A 219 -56.05 8.25 -68.43
CA ASP A 219 -56.24 7.29 -67.34
C ASP A 219 -55.02 6.36 -67.21
N HIS A 220 -54.46 5.90 -68.32
CA HIS A 220 -53.24 5.09 -68.31
C HIS A 220 -52.03 5.86 -67.77
N LEU A 221 -51.82 7.10 -68.24
CA LEU A 221 -50.74 7.96 -67.78
C LEU A 221 -50.89 8.32 -66.29
N GLU A 222 -52.11 8.61 -65.84
CA GLU A 222 -52.43 8.90 -64.44
C GLU A 222 -52.09 7.71 -63.53
N ALA A 223 -52.41 6.47 -63.97
CA ALA A 223 -52.05 5.27 -63.22
C ALA A 223 -50.52 5.11 -63.09
N GLU A 224 -49.76 5.36 -64.16
CA GLU A 224 -48.29 5.33 -64.10
C GLU A 224 -47.70 6.42 -63.21
N GLU A 225 -48.18 7.65 -63.34
CA GLU A 225 -47.73 8.79 -62.54
C GLU A 225 -48.05 8.59 -61.06
N THR A 226 -49.24 8.07 -60.74
CA THR A 226 -49.65 7.73 -59.38
C THR A 226 -48.71 6.69 -58.77
N LYS A 227 -48.38 5.62 -59.53
CA LYS A 227 -47.43 4.60 -59.08
C LYS A 227 -46.04 5.19 -58.82
N LYS A 228 -45.53 6.03 -59.73
CA LYS A 228 -44.23 6.70 -59.58
C LYS A 228 -44.23 7.68 -58.42
N ALA A 229 -45.30 8.45 -58.22
CA ALA A 229 -45.46 9.37 -57.10
C ALA A 229 -45.46 8.63 -55.76
N GLN A 230 -46.19 7.52 -55.67
CA GLN A 230 -46.21 6.65 -54.49
C GLN A 230 -44.83 6.11 -54.16
N GLN A 231 -44.08 5.64 -55.16
CA GLN A 231 -42.72 5.14 -54.95
C GLN A 231 -41.79 6.24 -54.42
N ARG A 232 -41.85 7.45 -55.00
CA ARG A 232 -41.04 8.59 -54.53
C ARG A 232 -41.39 8.98 -53.10
N ALA A 233 -42.68 8.97 -52.74
CA ALA A 233 -43.13 9.25 -51.38
C ALA A 233 -42.59 8.21 -50.39
N GLN A 234 -42.65 6.91 -50.74
CA GLN A 234 -42.08 5.83 -49.94
C GLN A 234 -40.56 5.97 -49.76
N GLU A 235 -39.82 6.26 -50.84
CA GLU A 235 -38.38 6.48 -50.77
C GLU A 235 -38.00 7.68 -49.90
N ALA A 236 -38.77 8.78 -49.98
CA ALA A 236 -38.57 9.96 -49.14
C ALA A 236 -38.87 9.66 -47.65
N CYS A 237 -39.96 8.95 -47.38
CA CYS A 237 -40.34 8.49 -46.04
C CYS A 237 -39.24 7.60 -45.43
N GLN A 238 -38.75 6.62 -46.19
CA GLN A 238 -37.68 5.74 -45.74
C GLN A 238 -36.39 6.52 -45.45
N LYS A 239 -35.99 7.44 -46.32
CA LYS A 239 -34.79 8.27 -46.09
C LYS A 239 -34.89 9.12 -44.82
N GLU A 240 -36.07 9.66 -44.52
CA GLU A 240 -36.26 10.44 -43.29
C GLU A 240 -36.25 9.55 -42.04
N ARG A 241 -36.83 8.34 -42.12
CA ARG A 241 -36.74 7.34 -41.05
C ARG A 241 -35.29 6.91 -40.78
N ASP A 242 -34.53 6.61 -41.83
CA ASP A 242 -33.13 6.19 -41.72
C ASP A 242 -32.29 7.29 -41.05
N LYS A 243 -32.56 8.58 -41.35
CA LYS A 243 -31.89 9.70 -40.69
C LYS A 243 -32.17 9.74 -39.19
N ILE A 244 -33.42 9.57 -38.77
CA ILE A 244 -33.80 9.55 -37.34
C ILE A 244 -33.07 8.40 -36.63
N GLU A 245 -32.98 7.23 -37.27
CA GLU A 245 -32.29 6.07 -36.71
C GLU A 245 -30.77 6.28 -36.60
N ILE A 246 -30.13 6.86 -37.63
CA ILE A 246 -28.70 7.18 -37.61
C ILE A 246 -28.40 8.19 -36.49
N GLU A 247 -29.20 9.26 -36.35
CA GLU A 247 -29.04 10.23 -35.28
C GLU A 247 -29.18 9.60 -33.90
N TYR A 248 -30.15 8.70 -33.71
CA TYR A 248 -30.34 7.99 -32.46
C TYR A 248 -29.13 7.11 -32.11
N ARG A 249 -28.65 6.30 -33.06
CA ARG A 249 -27.45 5.46 -32.87
C ARG A 249 -26.23 6.30 -32.54
N LYS A 250 -26.06 7.44 -33.22
CA LYS A 250 -24.96 8.38 -32.94
C LYS A 250 -25.01 8.90 -31.51
N LYS A 251 -26.18 9.34 -31.04
CA LYS A 251 -26.36 9.82 -29.66
C LYS A 251 -26.10 8.74 -28.61
N LEU A 252 -26.55 7.50 -28.86
CA LEU A 252 -26.22 6.39 -27.96
C LEU A 252 -24.71 6.15 -27.88
N ALA A 253 -24.03 6.13 -29.03
CA ALA A 253 -22.58 5.96 -29.09
C ALA A 253 -21.82 7.09 -28.37
N GLU A 254 -22.31 8.34 -28.47
CA GLU A 254 -21.74 9.48 -27.73
C GLU A 254 -21.89 9.31 -26.21
N VAL A 255 -23.06 8.85 -25.74
CA VAL A 255 -23.29 8.55 -24.33
C VAL A 255 -22.36 7.44 -23.85
N ASP A 256 -22.27 6.33 -24.60
CA ASP A 256 -21.37 5.22 -24.24
C ASP A 256 -19.90 5.67 -24.19
N HIS A 257 -19.43 6.42 -25.20
CA HIS A 257 -18.06 6.93 -25.22
C HIS A 257 -17.76 7.85 -24.03
N ARG A 258 -18.67 8.76 -23.69
CA ARG A 258 -18.52 9.65 -22.53
C ARG A 258 -18.38 8.85 -21.23
N LEU A 259 -19.20 7.81 -21.05
CA LEU A 259 -19.21 6.97 -19.87
C LEU A 259 -17.97 6.08 -19.77
N ASP A 260 -17.53 5.52 -20.89
CA ASP A 260 -16.29 4.74 -20.94
C ASP A 260 -15.07 5.59 -20.60
N TYR A 261 -15.02 6.84 -21.09
CA TYR A 261 -14.00 7.79 -20.70
C TYR A 261 -14.05 8.11 -19.20
N ALA A 262 -15.23 8.35 -18.64
CA ALA A 262 -15.37 8.58 -17.20
C ALA A 262 -14.95 7.34 -16.38
N LYS A 263 -15.33 6.14 -16.81
CA LYS A 263 -14.96 4.87 -16.16
C LYS A 263 -13.45 4.65 -16.14
N THR A 264 -12.78 4.81 -17.28
CA THR A 264 -11.31 4.69 -17.39
C THR A 264 -10.59 5.70 -16.51
N LYS A 265 -11.09 6.94 -16.41
CA LYS A 265 -10.55 7.96 -15.49
C LYS A 265 -10.69 7.55 -14.01
N ILE A 266 -11.85 7.01 -13.62
CA ILE A 266 -12.10 6.49 -12.27
C ILE A 266 -11.15 5.33 -11.96
N GLU A 267 -11.01 4.38 -12.89
CA GLU A 267 -10.14 3.20 -12.72
C GLU A 267 -8.66 3.58 -12.61
N LYS A 268 -8.20 4.54 -13.41
CA LYS A 268 -6.83 5.05 -13.30
C LYS A 268 -6.59 5.68 -11.94
N ARG A 269 -7.50 6.56 -11.48
CA ARG A 269 -7.39 7.19 -10.15
C ARG A 269 -7.39 6.15 -9.03
N HIS A 270 -8.19 5.09 -9.17
CA HIS A 270 -8.22 3.97 -8.23
C HIS A 270 -6.86 3.28 -8.15
N GLN A 271 -6.28 2.94 -9.30
CA GLN A 271 -4.95 2.31 -9.36
C GLN A 271 -3.85 3.21 -8.78
N ASP A 272 -3.87 4.50 -9.11
CA ASP A 272 -2.91 5.49 -8.61
C ASP A 272 -2.96 5.60 -7.07
N MET A 273 -4.14 5.44 -6.46
CA MET A 273 -4.30 5.43 -5.00
C MET A 273 -3.91 4.09 -4.36
N LEU A 274 -4.21 2.97 -5.00
CA LEU A 274 -3.88 1.63 -4.48
C LEU A 274 -2.37 1.33 -4.49
N TYR A 275 -1.68 1.77 -5.54
CA TYR A 275 -0.26 1.47 -5.76
C TYR A 275 0.66 1.84 -4.58
N PRO A 276 0.65 3.08 -4.05
CA PRO A 276 1.54 3.45 -2.93
C PRO A 276 1.23 2.67 -1.65
N ILE A 277 -0.05 2.40 -1.37
CA ILE A 277 -0.47 1.68 -0.16
C ILE A 277 -0.02 0.22 -0.23
N ASN A 278 -0.29 -0.46 -1.35
CA ASN A 278 0.14 -1.85 -1.56
C ASN A 278 1.67 -1.98 -1.52
N SER A 279 2.39 -1.01 -2.08
CA SER A 279 3.85 -0.96 -2.02
C SER A 279 4.36 -0.80 -0.58
N ARG A 280 3.68 0.04 0.23
CA ARG A 280 4.02 0.23 1.63
C ARG A 280 3.73 -1.02 2.47
N ILE A 281 2.59 -1.67 2.29
CA ILE A 281 2.26 -2.94 2.94
C ILE A 281 3.31 -4.00 2.60
N SER A 282 3.65 -4.16 1.32
CA SER A 282 4.68 -5.11 0.87
C SER A 282 6.03 -4.85 1.53
N LYS A 283 6.41 -3.57 1.67
CA LYS A 283 7.63 -3.17 2.38
C LYS A 283 7.57 -3.54 3.85
N LEU A 284 6.49 -3.19 4.56
CA LEU A 284 6.31 -3.54 5.97
C LEU A 284 6.33 -5.05 6.21
N GLN A 285 5.72 -5.83 5.33
CA GLN A 285 5.79 -7.29 5.39
C GLN A 285 7.20 -7.83 5.18
N SER A 286 8.00 -7.20 4.31
CA SER A 286 9.42 -7.53 4.17
C SER A 286 10.20 -7.12 5.42
N ASP A 287 9.91 -5.97 6.01
CA ASP A 287 10.57 -5.47 7.21
C ASP A 287 10.30 -6.40 8.40
N ILE A 288 9.07 -6.92 8.57
CA ILE A 288 8.72 -7.94 9.56
C ILE A 288 9.53 -9.22 9.37
N LYS A 289 9.67 -9.70 8.12
CA LYS A 289 10.48 -10.90 7.80
C LYS A 289 11.97 -10.68 8.08
N ASN A 290 12.44 -9.45 7.89
CA ASN A 290 13.85 -9.07 8.04
C ASN A 290 14.20 -8.57 9.45
N ALA A 291 13.23 -8.35 10.34
CA ALA A 291 13.41 -7.86 11.71
C ALA A 291 14.31 -8.75 12.60
N GLY A 292 14.73 -9.93 12.10
CA GLY A 292 15.69 -10.82 12.75
C GLY A 292 17.09 -10.87 12.14
N THR A 293 17.30 -10.37 10.90
CA THR A 293 18.53 -10.60 10.12
C THR A 293 19.38 -9.33 9.94
N GLY A 294 18.83 -8.14 10.13
CA GLY A 294 19.55 -6.87 10.02
C GLY A 294 19.94 -6.26 11.37
N LEU A 295 21.17 -5.74 11.47
CA LEU A 295 21.56 -4.81 12.53
C LEU A 295 20.83 -3.48 12.32
N THR A 296 19.72 -3.26 13.01
CA THR A 296 19.04 -1.97 12.99
C THR A 296 19.91 -0.88 13.63
N ALA A 297 19.71 0.39 13.26
CA ALA A 297 20.42 1.52 13.87
C ALA A 297 20.25 1.55 15.40
N GLU A 298 19.14 1.00 15.89
CA GLU A 298 18.84 0.80 17.30
C GLU A 298 19.67 -0.31 17.93
N GLN A 299 19.92 -1.43 17.23
CA GLN A 299 20.87 -2.46 17.66
C GLN A 299 22.32 -1.94 17.69
N ILE A 300 22.69 -0.98 16.83
CA ILE A 300 23.98 -0.27 16.92
C ILE A 300 24.05 0.58 18.19
N ARG A 301 22.96 1.26 18.57
CA ARG A 301 22.85 1.97 19.86
C ARG A 301 22.83 1.00 21.06
N ALA A 302 22.13 -0.13 20.98
CA ALA A 302 22.08 -1.14 22.03
C ALA A 302 23.46 -1.79 22.25
N LYS A 303 24.25 -2.02 21.19
CA LYS A 303 25.67 -2.41 21.31
C LYS A 303 26.50 -1.37 22.05
N ASN A 304 26.24 -0.08 21.84
CA ASN A 304 26.90 0.99 22.60
C ASN A 304 26.46 1.02 24.08
N VAL A 305 25.19 0.73 24.38
CA VAL A 305 24.70 0.61 25.78
C VAL A 305 25.22 -0.66 26.46
N ALA A 306 25.35 -1.77 25.73
CA ALA A 306 25.96 -3.00 26.21
C ALA A 306 27.46 -2.84 26.50
N SER A 307 28.17 -2.01 25.73
CA SER A 307 29.53 -1.53 26.03
C SER A 307 29.55 -0.70 27.32
N ILE A 308 28.50 0.08 27.61
CA ILE A 308 28.34 0.78 28.89
C ILE A 308 28.00 -0.19 30.04
N ALA A 309 27.28 -1.30 29.81
CA ALA A 309 27.07 -2.37 30.80
C ALA A 309 28.38 -3.09 31.15
N GLU A 310 29.23 -3.34 30.15
CA GLU A 310 30.60 -3.86 30.32
C GLU A 310 31.49 -2.86 31.08
N ALA A 311 31.30 -1.56 30.81
CA ALA A 311 31.98 -0.48 31.53
C ALA A 311 31.42 -0.22 32.94
N SER A 312 30.13 -0.49 33.21
CA SER A 312 29.45 -0.29 34.49
C SER A 312 29.38 -1.54 35.37
N ALA A 313 29.91 -2.66 34.87
CA ALA A 313 30.62 -3.64 35.68
C ALA A 313 31.98 -3.10 36.17
N THR A 314 32.10 -1.77 36.35
CA THR A 314 33.17 -1.16 37.11
C THR A 314 33.24 -1.87 38.45
N LEU A 315 34.31 -2.66 38.58
CA LEU A 315 34.66 -3.34 39.82
C LEU A 315 34.48 -2.36 40.97
N THR A 316 33.62 -2.70 41.93
CA THR A 316 33.47 -1.87 43.13
C THR A 316 34.86 -1.58 43.68
N PRO A 317 35.11 -0.41 44.32
CA PRO A 317 36.45 -0.05 44.78
C PRO A 317 37.14 -1.20 45.56
N ARG A 318 36.38 -1.94 46.36
CA ARG A 318 36.84 -3.12 47.09
C ARG A 318 37.26 -4.28 46.19
N THR A 319 36.46 -4.60 45.17
CA THR A 319 36.77 -5.65 44.19
C THR A 319 37.98 -5.28 43.33
N ARG A 320 38.11 -3.99 42.96
CA ARG A 320 39.26 -3.47 42.19
C ARG A 320 40.55 -3.59 42.98
N THR A 321 40.53 -3.26 44.28
CA THR A 321 41.69 -3.43 45.18
C THR A 321 42.08 -4.90 45.30
N LYS A 322 41.12 -5.81 45.47
CA LYS A 322 41.41 -7.26 45.49
C LYS A 322 42.04 -7.74 44.18
N LEU A 323 41.48 -7.35 43.03
CA LEU A 323 42.03 -7.75 41.73
C LEU A 323 43.46 -7.19 41.52
N LYS A 324 43.71 -5.95 41.96
CA LYS A 324 45.04 -5.35 41.96
C LYS A 324 46.01 -6.16 42.83
N GLN A 325 45.62 -6.53 44.05
CA GLN A 325 46.42 -7.39 44.93
C GLN A 325 46.74 -8.74 44.29
N ILE A 326 45.79 -9.37 43.58
CA ILE A 326 46.02 -10.62 42.85
C ILE A 326 47.06 -10.43 41.74
N LYS A 327 46.95 -9.34 40.96
CA LYS A 327 47.92 -9.00 39.90
C LYS A 327 49.31 -8.73 40.47
N ASP A 328 49.39 -7.94 41.54
CA ASP A 328 50.64 -7.56 42.19
C ASP A 328 51.32 -8.79 42.85
N ARG A 329 50.55 -9.80 43.29
CA ARG A 329 51.05 -11.05 43.88
C ARG A 329 51.76 -11.96 42.85
N GLN A 330 51.50 -11.80 41.56
CA GLN A 330 52.08 -12.64 40.49
C GLN A 330 53.49 -12.22 40.04
N VAL A 331 54.07 -11.15 40.59
CA VAL A 331 55.43 -10.72 40.21
C VAL A 331 56.35 -10.73 41.43
N GLN A 332 56.73 -11.92 41.91
CA GLN A 332 58.04 -12.03 42.55
C GLN A 332 59.08 -11.98 41.42
N SER A 333 59.59 -10.77 41.20
CA SER A 333 60.35 -10.31 40.03
C SER A 333 61.69 -10.98 39.78
N LYS A 334 62.10 -11.98 40.56
CA LYS A 334 63.35 -12.70 40.33
C LYS A 334 63.20 -14.14 40.78
N LEU A 335 63.15 -15.08 39.81
CA LEU A 335 63.63 -16.44 40.05
C LEU A 335 65.03 -16.30 40.66
N LYS A 336 65.25 -16.85 41.86
CA LYS A 336 66.60 -17.00 42.42
C LYS A 336 67.33 -18.01 41.54
N LEU A 337 67.85 -17.56 40.41
CA LEU A 337 68.78 -18.32 39.59
C LEU A 337 70.05 -18.46 40.44
N HIS A 338 70.29 -19.66 40.94
CA HIS A 338 71.61 -20.01 41.41
C HIS A 338 72.53 -19.98 40.20
N GLY A 339 73.65 -19.26 40.32
CA GLY A 339 74.64 -19.18 39.26
C GLY A 339 75.03 -20.59 38.84
N VAL A 340 74.98 -20.85 37.54
CA VAL A 340 75.61 -22.02 36.95
C VAL A 340 77.09 -21.91 37.30
N THR A 341 77.56 -22.70 38.27
CA THR A 341 78.99 -22.87 38.50
C THR A 341 79.60 -23.52 37.26
N ASP A 342 80.62 -22.86 36.76
CA ASP A 342 81.28 -23.04 35.48
C ASP A 342 82.15 -24.32 35.44
N SER A 343 81.55 -25.49 35.63
CA SER A 343 82.28 -26.76 35.60
C SER A 343 81.46 -27.86 34.94
N GLN A 344 81.12 -27.66 33.66
CA GLN A 344 81.00 -28.75 32.67
C GLN A 344 80.87 -28.20 31.24
N THR A 345 81.79 -27.32 30.84
CA THR A 345 82.16 -27.11 29.43
C THR A 345 83.10 -28.24 29.00
N GLN A 346 82.58 -29.45 28.82
CA GLN A 346 83.24 -30.40 27.92
C GLN A 346 82.24 -31.16 27.05
N LYS A 347 82.42 -30.92 25.74
CA LYS A 347 82.21 -31.85 24.64
C LYS A 347 80.76 -32.23 24.35
N THR A 348 80.22 -31.59 23.32
CA THR A 348 79.73 -32.30 22.12
C THR A 348 79.51 -31.29 21.00
N THR A 349 80.54 -31.10 20.18
CA THR A 349 80.40 -30.62 18.81
C THR A 349 79.64 -31.69 18.02
N ALA A 350 78.31 -31.62 18.04
CA ALA A 350 77.48 -32.27 17.03
C ALA A 350 77.02 -31.19 16.05
N ARG A 351 77.60 -31.23 14.84
CA ARG A 351 77.12 -30.50 13.66
C ARG A 351 75.64 -30.80 13.48
N VAL A 352 74.78 -29.83 13.77
CA VAL A 352 73.40 -29.83 13.31
C VAL A 352 73.37 -29.10 11.97
N HIS A 353 73.10 -29.86 10.93
CA HIS A 353 72.82 -29.35 9.59
C HIS A 353 71.66 -28.36 9.65
N LEU A 354 71.90 -27.14 9.19
CA LEU A 354 70.85 -26.19 8.82
C LEU A 354 70.10 -26.76 7.62
N VAL A 355 68.96 -27.40 7.87
CA VAL A 355 67.95 -27.64 6.85
C VAL A 355 67.09 -26.38 6.79
N ILE A 356 67.31 -25.58 5.76
CA ILE A 356 66.45 -24.47 5.38
C ILE A 356 65.16 -25.09 4.83
N PRO A 357 63.99 -24.89 5.45
CA PRO A 357 62.73 -25.27 4.82
C PRO A 357 62.49 -24.36 3.62
N SER A 358 62.57 -24.97 2.44
CA SER A 358 62.14 -24.43 1.16
C SER A 358 60.66 -24.02 1.24
N PHE A 359 60.37 -22.75 0.99
CA PHE A 359 59.02 -22.28 0.67
C PHE A 359 58.60 -22.90 -0.66
N ALA A 360 57.84 -23.99 -0.60
CA ALA A 360 57.14 -24.53 -1.75
C ALA A 360 55.74 -23.91 -1.80
N ASP A 361 55.49 -23.25 -2.92
CA ASP A 361 54.20 -22.84 -3.44
C ASP A 361 53.12 -23.91 -3.23
N THR A 362 51.90 -23.47 -2.89
CA THR A 362 50.70 -24.17 -3.39
C THR A 362 49.54 -23.19 -3.60
N PRO A 363 48.63 -23.54 -4.53
CA PRO A 363 47.98 -22.58 -5.40
C PRO A 363 46.58 -22.19 -4.96
N VAL A 364 46.16 -21.08 -5.56
CA VAL A 364 44.79 -20.63 -5.78
C VAL A 364 43.86 -21.79 -6.16
N LYS A 365 42.70 -21.83 -5.50
CA LYS A 365 41.44 -22.22 -6.12
C LYS A 365 40.41 -21.14 -5.86
#